data_AF-A0A0L0FE81-F1
#
_entry.id   AF-A0A0L0FE81-F1
#
_cell.length_a   1.000
_cell.length_b   1.000
_cell.length_c   1.000
_cell.angle_alpha   90.00
_cell.angle_beta   90.00
_cell.angle_gamma   90.00
#
_symmetry.space_group_name_H-M   'P 1'
#
loop_
_entity.id
_entity.type
_entity.pdbx_description
1 polymer ?
#
loop_
_entity_poly.entity_id
_entity_poly.type
_entity_poly.pdbx_seq_one_letter_code
_entity_poly.pdbx_strand_id
1 'polypeptide(L)'
;RVLSIPGDVMDWELRPMDGVKCVIVCEKETIFSHLIQTGLLETLPCILITGQGFPSIGTRTLIARLEAELHLPIYGVFDYNVGELCTRMPKLRIHVCGREGD
;
A
#
# COMPACT_ATOMS: atom_id res chain seq x y z
N ARG A 1 12.72 7.12 2.66
CA ARG A 1 12.35 8.41 2.01
C ARG A 1 10.88 8.33 1.65
N VAL A 2 10.10 9.39 1.88
CA VAL A 2 8.69 9.46 1.49
C VAL A 2 8.58 10.25 0.19
N LEU A 3 7.83 9.75 -0.79
CA LEU A 3 7.65 10.36 -2.11
C LEU A 3 6.16 10.44 -2.44
N SER A 4 5.75 11.54 -3.07
CA SER A 4 4.41 11.67 -3.63
C SER A 4 4.35 10.95 -4.98
N ILE A 5 3.28 10.18 -5.20
CA ILE A 5 3.03 9.51 -6.48
C ILE A 5 2.37 10.52 -7.43
N PRO A 6 2.97 10.83 -8.59
CA PRO A 6 2.37 11.70 -9.58
C PRO A 6 1.12 11.08 -10.21
N GLY A 7 0.34 11.88 -10.93
CA GLY A 7 -0.89 11.41 -11.60
C GLY A 7 -0.63 10.35 -12.67
N ASP A 8 0.55 10.36 -13.29
CA ASP A 8 1.02 9.39 -14.28
C ASP A 8 2.40 8.87 -13.87
N VAL A 9 2.56 7.56 -13.95
CA VAL A 9 3.76 6.80 -13.55
C VAL A 9 4.20 5.83 -14.63
N MET A 10 3.65 5.89 -15.85
CA MET A 10 3.94 4.90 -16.90
C MET A 10 5.41 4.87 -17.31
N ASP A 11 6.06 6.03 -17.34
CA ASP A 11 7.48 6.16 -17.74
C ASP A 11 8.48 5.77 -16.63
N TRP A 12 7.98 5.40 -15.44
CA TRP A 12 8.86 4.96 -14.37
C TRP A 12 9.46 3.59 -14.69
N GLU A 13 10.77 3.46 -14.58
CA GLU A 13 11.45 2.18 -14.62
C GLU A 13 11.38 1.53 -13.24
N LEU A 14 10.61 0.45 -13.10
CA LEU A 14 10.53 -0.30 -11.86
C LEU A 14 11.66 -1.32 -11.80
N ARG A 15 12.45 -1.27 -10.73
CA ARG A 15 13.51 -2.24 -10.47
C ARG A 15 13.25 -2.98 -9.16
N PRO A 16 13.53 -4.29 -9.10
CA PRO A 16 13.55 -5.02 -7.84
C PRO A 16 14.47 -4.31 -6.84
N MET A 17 14.01 -4.14 -5.61
CA MET A 17 14.86 -3.73 -4.50
C MET A 17 15.21 -4.97 -3.68
N ASP A 18 16.50 -5.16 -3.43
CA ASP A 18 16.98 -6.27 -2.62
C ASP A 18 16.33 -6.26 -1.23
N GLY A 19 15.83 -7.42 -0.82
CA GLY A 19 15.23 -7.62 0.49
C GLY A 19 13.76 -7.22 0.62
N VAL A 20 13.18 -6.48 -0.33
CA VAL A 20 11.75 -6.09 -0.30
C VAL A 20 10.86 -7.31 -0.55
N LYS A 21 9.90 -7.54 0.35
CA LYS A 21 9.06 -8.76 0.35
C LYS A 21 7.63 -8.54 -0.15
N CYS A 22 7.11 -7.33 -0.02
CA CYS A 22 5.72 -7.02 -0.36
C CYS A 22 5.46 -5.52 -0.51
N VAL A 23 4.26 -5.20 -0.97
CA VAL A 23 3.68 -3.86 -0.93
C VAL A 23 2.54 -3.85 0.09
N ILE A 24 2.50 -2.83 0.95
CA ILE A 24 1.41 -2.59 1.89
C ILE A 24 0.74 -1.28 1.50
N VAL A 25 -0.58 -1.34 1.28
CA VAL A 25 -1.40 -0.19 0.90
C VAL A 25 -2.29 0.19 2.09
N CYS A 26 -2.14 1.41 2.58
CA CYS A 26 -2.95 1.98 3.65
C CYS A 26 -3.95 2.99 3.09
N GLU A 27 -5.14 3.04 3.70
CA GLU A 27 -6.15 4.03 3.35
C GLU A 27 -5.83 5.42 3.91
N LYS A 28 -5.50 5.45 5.21
CA LYS A 28 -5.38 6.68 6.00
C LYS A 28 -3.91 7.07 6.21
N GLU A 29 -3.62 8.36 6.04
CA GLU A 29 -2.29 8.95 6.28
C GLU A 29 -1.81 8.73 7.73
N THR A 30 -2.74 8.75 8.69
CA THR A 30 -2.43 8.53 10.11
C THR A 30 -1.92 7.11 10.38
N ILE A 31 -2.52 6.10 9.74
CA ILE A 31 -2.05 4.70 9.83
C ILE A 31 -0.69 4.58 9.15
N PHE A 32 -0.54 5.14 7.95
CA PHE A 32 0.74 5.17 7.22
C PHE A 32 1.87 5.74 8.07
N SER A 33 1.64 6.93 8.65
CA SER A 33 2.61 7.62 9.51
C SER A 33 2.92 6.80 10.77
N HIS A 34 1.91 6.19 11.38
CA HIS A 34 2.09 5.35 12.57
C HIS A 34 2.96 4.12 12.26
N LEU A 35 2.71 3.41 11.17
CA LEU A 35 3.50 2.23 10.78
C LEU A 35 4.97 2.56 10.48
N ILE A 36 5.25 3.74 9.92
CA ILE A 36 6.63 4.21 9.76
C ILE A 36 7.27 4.45 11.13
N GLN A 37 6.56 5.12 12.04
CA GLN A 37 7.06 5.45 13.38
C GLN A 37 7.32 4.22 14.25
N THR A 38 6.56 3.14 14.08
CA THR A 38 6.77 1.89 14.83
C THR A 38 7.93 1.04 14.30
N GLY A 39 8.61 1.46 13.22
CA GLY A 39 9.72 0.71 12.64
C GLY A 39 9.28 -0.51 11.82
N LEU A 40 8.05 -0.51 11.27
CA LEU A 40 7.55 -1.62 10.45
C LEU A 40 8.55 -2.00 9.33
N LEU A 41 9.14 -1.00 8.67
CA LEU A 41 10.07 -1.22 7.56
C LEU A 41 11.38 -1.92 7.98
N GLU A 42 11.74 -1.86 9.26
CA GLU A 42 12.93 -2.53 9.81
C GLU A 42 12.66 -4.02 10.06
N THR A 43 11.42 -4.36 10.43
CA THR A 43 11.01 -5.74 10.75
C THR A 43 10.46 -6.48 9.52
N LEU A 44 9.77 -5.75 8.65
CA LEU A 44 9.20 -6.22 7.40
C LEU A 44 9.61 -5.27 6.27
N PRO A 45 10.69 -5.59 5.54
CA PRO A 45 11.10 -4.78 4.40
C PRO A 45 10.00 -4.80 3.32
N CYS A 46 9.30 -3.69 3.16
CA CYS A 46 8.17 -3.55 2.25
C CYS A 46 8.11 -2.16 1.62
N ILE A 47 7.36 -2.03 0.54
CA ILE A 47 6.95 -0.73 0.01
C ILE A 47 5.64 -0.35 0.69
N LEU A 48 5.63 0.74 1.44
CA LEU A 48 4.41 1.28 2.06
C LEU A 48 3.83 2.37 1.15
N ILE A 49 2.54 2.26 0.80
CA ILE A 49 1.81 3.20 -0.05
C ILE A 49 0.56 3.66 0.71
N THR A 50 0.21 4.94 0.62
CA THR A 50 -1.06 5.47 1.14
C THR A 50 -1.87 6.11 0.03
N GLY A 51 -3.18 5.88 0.02
CA GLY A 51 -4.11 6.49 -0.93
C GLY A 51 -4.71 7.82 -0.45
N GLN A 52 -4.53 8.16 0.83
CA GLN A 52 -5.20 9.29 1.50
C GLN A 52 -6.73 9.29 1.25
N GLY A 53 -7.38 8.13 1.45
CA GLY A 53 -8.75 7.86 1.02
C GLY A 53 -8.76 7.06 -0.28
N PHE A 54 -9.33 7.63 -1.36
CA PHE A 54 -9.43 6.94 -2.64
C PHE A 54 -8.13 7.10 -3.46
N PRO A 55 -7.39 6.02 -3.75
CA PRO A 55 -6.11 6.13 -4.43
C PRO A 55 -6.27 6.75 -5.82
N SER A 56 -5.28 7.55 -6.24
CA SER A 56 -5.30 8.20 -7.56
C SER A 56 -5.13 7.18 -8.70
N ILE A 57 -5.27 7.62 -9.95
CA ILE A 57 -4.96 6.78 -11.13
C ILE A 57 -3.50 6.32 -11.07
N GLY A 58 -2.56 7.25 -10.85
CA GLY A 58 -1.13 6.94 -10.71
C GLY A 58 -0.85 5.93 -9.60
N THR A 59 -1.50 6.06 -8.44
CA THR A 59 -1.35 5.09 -7.33
C THR A 59 -1.82 3.69 -7.74
N ARG A 60 -2.99 3.58 -8.39
CA ARG A 60 -3.50 2.28 -8.87
C ARG A 60 -2.61 1.68 -9.95
N THR A 61 -2.14 2.49 -10.88
CA THR A 61 -1.22 2.07 -11.94
C THR A 61 0.08 1.55 -11.34
N LEU A 62 0.68 2.28 -10.38
CA LEU A 62 1.89 1.85 -9.71
C LEU A 62 1.71 0.51 -9.01
N ILE A 63 0.62 0.33 -8.24
CA ILE A 63 0.33 -0.93 -7.55
C ILE A 63 0.21 -2.09 -8.53
N ALA A 64 -0.54 -1.92 -9.63
CA ALA A 64 -0.68 -2.92 -10.66
C ALA A 64 0.65 -3.29 -11.33
N ARG A 65 1.50 -2.29 -11.59
CA ARG A 65 2.83 -2.49 -12.15
C ARG A 65 3.79 -3.20 -11.18
N LEU A 66 3.75 -2.88 -9.89
CA LEU A 66 4.55 -3.59 -8.87
C LEU A 66 4.17 -5.06 -8.75
N GLU A 67 2.88 -5.38 -8.85
CA GLU A 67 2.40 -6.77 -8.88
C GLU A 67 2.82 -7.49 -10.18
N ALA A 68 2.60 -6.85 -11.34
CA ALA A 68 2.81 -7.49 -12.64
C ALA A 68 4.28 -7.59 -13.06
N GLU A 69 5.09 -6.55 -12.81
CA GLU A 69 6.49 -6.48 -13.25
C GLU A 69 7.44 -7.09 -12.20
N LEU A 70 7.19 -6.82 -10.91
CA LEU A 70 8.09 -7.24 -9.83
C LEU A 70 7.57 -8.45 -9.04
N HIS A 71 6.37 -8.95 -9.35
CA HIS A 71 5.74 -10.09 -8.66
C HIS A 71 5.63 -9.91 -7.14
N LEU A 72 5.56 -8.65 -6.68
CA LEU A 72 5.45 -8.34 -5.26
C LEU A 72 4.01 -8.56 -4.80
N PRO A 73 3.77 -9.34 -3.72
CA PRO A 73 2.43 -9.50 -3.17
C PRO A 73 1.95 -8.16 -2.59
N ILE A 74 0.68 -7.83 -2.85
CA ILE A 74 0.06 -6.60 -2.38
C ILE A 74 -0.90 -6.91 -1.22
N TYR A 75 -0.69 -6.24 -0.08
CA TYR A 75 -1.54 -6.31 1.10
C TYR A 75 -2.21 -4.97 1.37
N GLY A 76 -3.46 -5.01 1.84
CA GLY A 76 -4.25 -3.82 2.13
C GLY A 76 -4.58 -3.68 3.61
N VAL A 77 -4.30 -2.53 4.21
CA VAL A 77 -4.66 -2.18 5.60
C VAL A 77 -5.70 -1.07 5.56
N PHE A 78 -6.93 -1.44 5.89
CA PHE A 78 -8.10 -0.55 5.88
C PHE A 78 -8.81 -0.60 7.22
N ASP A 79 -9.46 0.49 7.58
CA ASP A 79 -10.34 0.53 8.74
C ASP A 79 -11.60 -0.28 8.42
N TYR A 80 -12.07 -1.10 9.36
CA TYR A 80 -13.31 -1.84 9.15
C TYR A 80 -14.50 -0.89 9.36
N ASN A 81 -14.90 -0.22 8.28
CA ASN A 81 -16.15 0.53 8.24
C ASN A 81 -17.10 -0.16 7.27
N VAL A 82 -18.30 -0.51 7.77
CA VAL A 82 -19.34 -1.27 7.03
C VAL A 82 -19.77 -0.60 5.71
N GLY A 83 -19.40 0.67 5.48
CA GLY A 83 -19.66 1.42 4.24
C GLY A 83 -18.48 1.62 3.28
N GLU A 84 -17.21 1.49 3.70
CA GLU A 84 -16.04 1.93 2.92
C GLU A 84 -15.31 0.79 2.19
N LEU A 85 -15.67 -0.47 2.45
CA LEU A 85 -15.03 -1.65 1.84
C LEU A 85 -15.42 -1.87 0.36
N CYS A 86 -16.24 -0.99 -0.23
CA CYS A 86 -16.92 -1.28 -1.49
C CYS A 86 -16.10 -0.91 -2.74
N THR A 87 -15.53 -1.95 -3.35
CA THR A 87 -15.46 -2.20 -4.80
C THR A 87 -14.48 -1.37 -5.66
N ARG A 88 -13.24 -1.84 -5.86
CA ARG A 88 -12.51 -1.85 -7.18
C ARG A 88 -11.01 -2.17 -7.11
N MET A 89 -10.55 -3.06 -6.22
CA MET A 89 -9.19 -3.61 -6.32
C MET A 89 -9.26 -5.14 -6.41
N PRO A 90 -9.39 -5.71 -7.63
CA PRO A 90 -9.73 -7.13 -7.80
C PRO A 90 -8.66 -8.14 -7.35
N LYS A 91 -7.55 -7.72 -6.75
CA LYS A 91 -6.46 -8.60 -6.29
C LYS A 91 -5.80 -8.22 -4.96
N LEU A 92 -6.30 -7.21 -4.26
CA LEU A 92 -5.68 -6.81 -2.99
C LEU A 92 -6.02 -7.84 -1.91
N ARG A 93 -5.00 -8.50 -1.32
CA ARG A 93 -5.23 -9.28 -0.09
C ARG A 93 -5.39 -8.29 1.05
N ILE A 94 -6.64 -8.02 1.40
CA ILE A 94 -6.97 -7.11 2.49
C ILE A 94 -6.68 -7.84 3.80
N HIS A 95 -5.70 -7.34 4.55
CA HIS A 95 -5.45 -7.72 5.92
C HIS A 95 -6.00 -6.60 6.81
N VAL A 96 -7.22 -6.79 7.28
CA VAL A 96 -7.85 -5.88 8.23
C VAL A 96 -7.19 -6.09 9.58
N CYS A 97 -6.38 -5.12 10.01
CA CYS A 97 -5.86 -5.10 11.38
C CYS A 97 -6.90 -4.42 12.27
N GLY A 98 -7.84 -5.20 12.81
CA GLY A 98 -8.70 -4.74 13.88
C GLY A 98 -7.92 -4.69 15.20
N ARG A 99 -8.14 -3.67 16.03
CA ARG A 99 -7.68 -3.74 17.42
C ARG A 99 -8.51 -4.80 18.14
N GLU A 100 -7.86 -5.83 18.66
CA GLU A 100 -8.41 -6.61 19.77
C GLU A 100 -8.28 -5.77 21.03
N GLY A 101 -9.43 -5.33 21.58
CA GLY A 101 -9.57 -4.87 22.97
C GLY A 101 -9.15 -3.43 23.28
N ASP A 102 -10.14 -2.61 23.65
CA ASP A 102 -10.23 -2.03 25.00
C ASP A 102 -11.67 -2.19 25.49
#